data_AF-A0A937I9P5-F1
#
_entry.id   AF-A0A937I9P5-F1
#
_cell.length_a   1.000
_cell.length_b   1.000
_cell.length_c   1.000
_cell.angle_alpha   90.00
_cell.angle_beta   90.00
_cell.angle_gamma   90.00
#
_symmetry.space_group_name_H-M   'P 1'
#
loop_
_entity.id
_entity.type
_entity.pdbx_description
1 polymer ?
#
loop_
_entity_poly.entity_id
_entity_poly.type
_entity_poly.pdbx_seq_one_letter_code
_entity_poly.pdbx_strand_id
1 'polypeptide(L)'
;MAGTLHGFGLGVASKNAKGDVLDVFYPTPLANISGDLVSIFDGVSGELKATEIRALSDGLRSAGEHSLADIAVRLSEAGRPVVASLLADNAAPQTVADAYLKLHLLSHRLIKPHGTDLTGMFALLPNVAWTDEGPIDLAELADRQLTSRLKGRVLEVASVDKFPKMTNYVVPSGVRIAHTARVRLGAYLGSGTTVMHEGFINFNAGTDGPGMIEGRISAGVTVGKGSDLGGGCSTMGTLSGGGNIIISVGESCLLGANAGLGIPLGDRCTVEAGLFVTAGTKVTVLDDAREAVETLAARHLSGQSDLLFRRNSQSGSVECLTNQTAIELNESLHDNN
;
A
#
# COMPACT_ATOMS: atom_id res chain seq x y z
N MET A 1 -33.53 -5.46 5.53
CA MET A 1 -32.29 -5.28 6.31
C MET A 1 -31.56 -4.14 5.64
N ALA A 2 -31.29 -3.04 6.35
CA ALA A 2 -30.56 -1.91 5.75
C ALA A 2 -29.17 -2.43 5.34
N GLY A 3 -28.91 -2.48 4.04
CA GLY A 3 -27.64 -2.99 3.51
C GLY A 3 -26.48 -2.09 3.91
N THR A 4 -25.28 -2.64 4.01
CA THR A 4 -24.04 -1.87 4.12
C THR A 4 -23.38 -1.82 2.75
N LEU A 5 -22.74 -0.71 2.39
CA LEU A 5 -21.90 -0.64 1.17
C LEU A 5 -20.42 -0.70 1.56
N HIS A 6 -19.64 -1.47 0.82
CA HIS A 6 -18.19 -1.56 1.02
C HIS A 6 -17.51 -0.20 0.84
N GLY A 7 -17.91 0.58 -0.17
CA GLY A 7 -17.40 1.92 -0.36
C GLY A 7 -18.06 2.71 -1.47
N PHE A 8 -17.83 4.01 -1.46
CA PHE A 8 -18.33 4.95 -2.47
C PHE A 8 -17.30 6.04 -2.71
N GLY A 9 -17.17 6.48 -3.96
CA GLY A 9 -16.34 7.61 -4.32
C GLY A 9 -16.97 8.41 -5.45
N LEU A 10 -17.09 9.72 -5.24
CA LEU A 10 -17.38 10.69 -6.30
C LEU A 10 -16.07 11.39 -6.66
N GLY A 11 -15.61 11.22 -7.89
CA GLY A 11 -14.28 11.65 -8.31
C GLY A 11 -14.25 12.31 -9.67
N VAL A 12 -13.12 12.93 -9.99
CA VAL A 12 -12.83 13.49 -11.32
C VAL A 12 -11.92 12.53 -12.08
N ALA A 13 -12.28 12.21 -13.31
CA ALA A 13 -11.54 11.27 -14.14
C ALA A 13 -10.74 11.98 -15.23
N SER A 14 -9.50 11.56 -15.46
CA SER A 14 -8.75 11.92 -16.66
C SER A 14 -8.97 10.85 -17.73
N LYS A 15 -9.20 11.29 -18.96
CA LYS A 15 -9.46 10.39 -20.10
C LYS A 15 -8.50 10.68 -21.26
N ASN A 16 -8.19 9.65 -22.03
CA ASN A 16 -7.51 9.79 -23.30
C ASN A 16 -8.48 10.31 -24.40
N ALA A 17 -7.98 10.56 -25.61
CA ALA A 17 -8.76 11.04 -26.74
C ALA A 17 -9.83 10.03 -27.23
N LYS A 18 -9.71 8.75 -26.85
CA LYS A 18 -10.70 7.70 -27.13
C LYS A 18 -11.81 7.63 -26.08
N GLY A 19 -11.68 8.36 -24.97
CA GLY A 19 -12.60 8.34 -23.84
C GLY A 19 -12.30 7.28 -22.80
N ASP A 20 -11.19 6.55 -22.91
CA ASP A 20 -10.75 5.58 -21.90
C ASP A 20 -10.25 6.31 -20.65
N VAL A 21 -10.60 5.80 -19.48
CA VAL A 21 -10.18 6.37 -18.19
C VAL A 21 -8.72 5.99 -17.92
N LEU A 22 -7.87 7.00 -17.69
CA LEU A 22 -6.46 6.83 -17.32
C LEU A 22 -6.29 6.79 -15.80
N ASP A 23 -6.99 7.69 -15.10
CA ASP A 23 -6.99 7.77 -13.65
C ASP A 23 -8.31 8.38 -13.13
N VAL A 24 -8.53 8.25 -11.82
CA VAL A 24 -9.61 8.95 -11.11
C VAL A 24 -9.10 9.46 -9.77
N PHE A 25 -9.34 10.74 -9.48
CA PHE A 25 -9.08 11.35 -8.18
C PHE A 25 -10.36 11.42 -7.36
N TYR A 26 -10.37 10.74 -6.21
CA TYR A 26 -11.47 10.76 -5.25
C TYR A 26 -11.09 11.64 -4.05
N PRO A 27 -11.62 12.88 -3.93
CA PRO A 27 -11.23 13.79 -2.85
C PRO A 27 -11.65 13.29 -1.45
N THR A 28 -12.82 12.66 -1.36
CA THR A 28 -13.41 12.18 -0.09
C THR A 28 -14.05 10.80 -0.31
N PRO A 29 -13.25 9.74 -0.50
CA PRO A 29 -13.77 8.40 -0.62
C PRO A 29 -14.34 7.95 0.73
N LEU A 30 -15.35 7.08 0.69
CA LEU A 30 -16.04 6.53 1.85
C LEU A 30 -15.92 5.00 1.86
N ALA A 31 -15.82 4.39 3.03
CA ALA A 31 -15.85 2.95 3.22
C ALA A 31 -16.83 2.56 4.33
N ASN A 32 -17.29 1.31 4.31
CA ASN A 32 -18.18 0.73 5.32
C ASN A 32 -19.42 1.60 5.60
N ILE A 33 -20.09 2.01 4.52
CA ILE A 33 -21.19 2.97 4.54
C ILE A 33 -22.45 2.27 5.06
N SER A 34 -23.18 2.95 5.94
CA SER A 34 -24.42 2.45 6.55
C SER A 34 -25.42 3.59 6.72
N GLY A 35 -26.67 3.27 7.09
CA GLY A 35 -27.72 4.26 7.33
C GLY A 35 -28.23 4.93 6.05
N ASP A 36 -28.67 6.18 6.16
CA ASP A 36 -29.34 6.94 5.09
C ASP A 36 -28.48 7.14 3.85
N LEU A 37 -27.15 7.09 4.00
CA LEU A 37 -26.22 7.20 2.87
C LEU A 37 -26.33 6.03 1.89
N VAL A 38 -26.79 4.86 2.34
CA VAL A 38 -26.90 3.68 1.49
C VAL A 38 -27.94 3.90 0.39
N SER A 39 -29.09 4.47 0.74
CA SER A 39 -30.14 4.78 -0.25
C SER A 39 -29.79 5.97 -1.13
N ILE A 40 -28.98 6.91 -0.63
CA ILE A 40 -28.49 8.06 -1.42
C ILE A 40 -27.53 7.61 -2.52
N PHE A 41 -26.66 6.64 -2.24
CA PHE A 41 -25.68 6.15 -3.20
C PHE A 41 -26.18 5.00 -4.07
N ASP A 42 -27.35 4.42 -3.75
CA ASP A 42 -27.90 3.30 -4.52
C ASP A 42 -28.08 3.67 -6.00
N GLY A 43 -27.54 2.83 -6.88
CA GLY A 43 -27.52 3.06 -8.33
C GLY A 43 -26.62 4.20 -8.82
N VAL A 44 -25.98 4.98 -7.96
CA VAL A 44 -25.11 6.10 -8.35
C VAL A 44 -23.73 5.57 -8.76
N SER A 45 -23.54 5.35 -10.05
CA SER A 45 -22.30 4.78 -10.60
C SER A 45 -22.03 5.25 -12.03
N GLY A 46 -20.77 5.16 -12.46
CA GLY A 46 -20.35 5.57 -13.79
C GLY A 46 -20.17 7.08 -13.92
N GLU A 47 -20.09 7.57 -15.16
CA GLU A 47 -19.97 9.00 -15.44
C GLU A 47 -21.29 9.72 -15.20
N LEU A 48 -21.26 10.79 -14.40
CA LEU A 48 -22.43 11.53 -13.98
C LEU A 48 -22.56 12.86 -14.71
N LYS A 49 -23.79 13.21 -15.10
CA LYS A 49 -24.16 14.53 -15.59
C LYS A 49 -24.31 15.51 -14.42
N ALA A 50 -24.19 16.80 -14.72
CA ALA A 50 -24.37 17.86 -13.73
C ALA A 50 -25.71 17.79 -12.97
N THR A 51 -26.79 17.33 -13.62
CA THR A 51 -28.09 17.15 -12.98
C THR A 51 -28.09 16.02 -11.96
N GLU A 52 -27.41 14.91 -12.25
CA GLU A 52 -27.28 13.76 -11.34
C GLU A 52 -26.43 14.12 -10.13
N ILE A 53 -25.34 14.88 -10.35
CA ILE A 53 -24.47 15.36 -9.27
C ILE A 53 -25.21 16.35 -8.36
N ARG A 54 -26.06 17.22 -8.91
CA ARG A 54 -26.92 18.12 -8.10
C ARG A 54 -27.92 17.36 -7.26
N ALA A 55 -28.60 16.36 -7.84
CA ALA A 55 -29.53 15.52 -7.10
C ALA A 55 -28.82 14.77 -5.95
N LEU A 56 -27.62 14.25 -6.21
CA LEU A 56 -26.78 13.63 -5.18
C LEU A 56 -26.41 14.63 -4.07
N SER A 57 -25.99 15.84 -4.43
CA SER A 57 -25.70 16.93 -3.47
C SER A 57 -26.91 17.26 -2.59
N ASP A 58 -28.11 17.39 -3.16
CA ASP A 58 -29.32 17.71 -2.41
C ASP A 58 -29.71 16.59 -1.44
N GLY A 59 -29.54 15.32 -1.87
CA GLY A 59 -29.69 14.15 -1.01
C GLY A 59 -28.71 14.15 0.16
N LEU A 60 -27.43 14.41 -0.13
CA LEU A 60 -26.38 14.52 0.90
C LEU A 60 -26.67 15.64 1.91
N ARG A 61 -27.10 16.82 1.47
CA ARG A 61 -27.49 17.91 2.39
C ARG A 61 -28.68 17.51 3.28
N SER A 62 -29.66 16.80 2.71
CA SER A 62 -30.83 16.35 3.45
C SER A 62 -30.47 15.32 4.54
N ALA A 63 -29.42 14.53 4.32
CA ALA A 63 -28.84 13.61 5.31
C ALA A 63 -27.84 14.27 6.27
N GLY A 64 -27.61 15.59 6.18
CA GLY A 64 -26.66 16.32 7.02
C GLY A 64 -25.19 16.25 6.57
N GLU A 65 -24.91 15.62 5.43
CA GLU A 65 -23.57 15.44 4.86
C GLU A 65 -23.14 16.67 4.03
N HIS A 66 -23.13 17.84 4.66
CA HIS A 66 -22.90 19.13 4.00
C HIS A 66 -21.53 19.22 3.32
N SER A 67 -20.48 18.66 3.91
CA SER A 67 -19.13 18.71 3.34
C SER A 67 -19.02 17.89 2.04
N LEU A 68 -19.62 16.69 2.01
CA LEU A 68 -19.69 15.86 0.81
C LEU A 68 -20.55 16.51 -0.27
N ALA A 69 -21.66 17.15 0.11
CA ALA A 69 -22.50 17.89 -0.82
C ALA A 69 -21.75 19.08 -1.45
N ASP A 70 -21.00 19.86 -0.67
CA ASP A 70 -20.20 20.98 -1.18
C ASP A 70 -19.13 20.51 -2.16
N ILE A 71 -18.52 19.33 -1.92
CA ILE A 71 -17.57 18.71 -2.85
C ILE A 71 -18.27 18.29 -4.14
N ALA A 72 -19.45 17.67 -4.06
CA ALA A 72 -20.22 17.29 -5.25
C ALA A 72 -20.55 18.51 -6.13
N VAL A 73 -20.94 19.63 -5.53
CA VAL A 73 -21.16 20.90 -6.25
C VAL A 73 -19.88 21.36 -6.95
N ARG A 74 -18.75 21.41 -6.24
CA ARG A 74 -17.46 21.82 -6.83
C ARG A 74 -17.04 20.93 -7.99
N LEU A 75 -17.25 19.62 -7.89
CA LEU A 75 -16.96 18.68 -8.98
C LEU A 75 -17.86 18.94 -10.20
N SER A 76 -19.13 19.25 -9.98
CA SER A 76 -20.08 19.55 -11.07
C SER A 76 -19.71 20.81 -11.87
N GLU A 77 -18.99 21.76 -11.26
CA GLU A 77 -18.59 23.03 -11.87
C GLU A 77 -17.22 22.97 -12.55
N ALA A 78 -16.43 21.92 -12.31
CA ALA A 78 -15.04 21.84 -12.76
C ALA A 78 -14.86 21.67 -14.28
N GLY A 79 -15.93 21.37 -15.03
CA GLY A 79 -15.88 21.15 -16.48
C GLY A 79 -15.07 19.92 -16.90
N ARG A 80 -14.86 18.98 -15.97
CA ARG A 80 -14.15 17.71 -16.17
C ARG A 80 -15.11 16.53 -16.01
N PRO A 81 -14.83 15.37 -16.62
CA PRO A 81 -15.64 14.16 -16.41
C PRO A 81 -15.68 13.78 -14.93
N VAL A 82 -16.88 13.70 -14.36
CA VAL A 82 -17.10 13.26 -12.97
C VAL A 82 -17.62 11.84 -12.99
N VAL A 83 -17.03 10.96 -12.19
CA VAL A 83 -17.37 9.55 -12.10
C VAL A 83 -17.72 9.19 -10.66
N ALA A 84 -18.80 8.43 -10.48
CA ALA A 84 -19.11 7.73 -9.25
C ALA A 84 -18.70 6.26 -9.34
N SER A 85 -18.03 5.75 -8.31
CA SER A 85 -17.81 4.31 -8.12
C SER A 85 -18.54 3.89 -6.84
N LEU A 86 -19.45 2.92 -6.99
CA LEU A 86 -20.22 2.31 -5.93
C LEU A 86 -19.76 0.87 -5.76
N LEU A 87 -19.15 0.57 -4.62
CA LEU A 87 -18.75 -0.78 -4.24
C LEU A 87 -19.80 -1.31 -3.27
N ALA A 88 -20.76 -2.06 -3.78
CA ALA A 88 -21.78 -2.70 -2.94
C ALA A 88 -21.12 -3.65 -1.93
N ASP A 89 -20.26 -4.55 -2.42
CA ASP A 89 -19.53 -5.53 -1.62
C ASP A 89 -18.02 -5.42 -1.82
N ASN A 90 -17.25 -6.11 -0.97
CA ASN A 90 -15.80 -6.24 -1.13
C ASN A 90 -15.41 -7.26 -2.22
N ALA A 91 -15.85 -7.03 -3.45
CA ALA A 91 -15.54 -7.86 -4.62
C ALA A 91 -14.37 -7.29 -5.41
N ALA A 92 -13.77 -8.10 -6.30
CA ALA A 92 -12.75 -7.65 -7.24
C ALA A 92 -13.22 -6.41 -8.05
N PRO A 93 -12.36 -5.40 -8.27
CA PRO A 93 -12.71 -4.23 -9.08
C PRO A 93 -13.11 -4.66 -10.49
N GLN A 94 -14.08 -3.96 -11.09
CA GLN A 94 -14.56 -4.26 -12.45
C GLN A 94 -14.13 -3.17 -13.44
N THR A 95 -13.86 -1.96 -12.95
CA THR A 95 -13.47 -0.81 -13.78
C THR A 95 -12.18 -0.16 -13.28
N VAL A 96 -11.59 0.70 -14.11
CA VAL A 96 -10.47 1.58 -13.69
C VAL A 96 -10.89 2.43 -12.49
N ALA A 97 -12.10 2.97 -12.51
CA ALA A 97 -12.64 3.78 -11.42
C ALA A 97 -12.69 3.00 -10.09
N ASP A 98 -13.18 1.76 -10.10
CA ASP A 98 -13.23 0.91 -8.90
C ASP A 98 -11.84 0.58 -8.35
N ALA A 99 -10.90 0.30 -9.26
CA ALA A 99 -9.51 0.06 -8.89
C ALA A 99 -8.90 1.28 -8.18
N TYR A 100 -9.07 2.48 -8.76
CA TYR A 100 -8.60 3.72 -8.14
C TYR A 100 -9.29 3.98 -6.81
N LEU A 101 -10.60 3.73 -6.68
CA LEU A 101 -11.32 3.91 -5.42
C LEU A 101 -10.72 3.01 -4.33
N LYS A 102 -10.53 1.72 -4.60
CA LYS A 102 -9.93 0.79 -3.63
C LYS A 102 -8.51 1.20 -3.22
N LEU A 103 -7.69 1.70 -4.14
CA LEU A 103 -6.37 2.24 -3.80
C LEU A 103 -6.46 3.51 -2.95
N HIS A 104 -7.44 4.38 -3.19
CA HIS A 104 -7.71 5.52 -2.32
C HIS A 104 -8.16 5.07 -0.92
N LEU A 105 -9.02 4.06 -0.79
CA LEU A 105 -9.46 3.55 0.51
C LEU A 105 -8.26 3.08 1.37
N LEU A 106 -7.26 2.45 0.75
CA LEU A 106 -6.01 2.10 1.40
C LEU A 106 -5.20 3.34 1.81
N SER A 107 -4.94 4.27 0.89
CA SER A 107 -4.07 5.43 1.16
C SER A 107 -4.70 6.52 2.04
N HIS A 108 -6.04 6.60 2.08
CA HIS A 108 -6.77 7.40 3.06
C HIS A 108 -6.83 6.74 4.45
N ARG A 109 -6.30 5.52 4.58
CA ARG A 109 -6.34 4.68 5.79
C ARG A 109 -7.74 4.25 6.23
N LEU A 110 -8.70 4.24 5.32
CA LEU A 110 -10.07 3.78 5.58
C LEU A 110 -10.14 2.25 5.61
N ILE A 111 -9.25 1.60 4.87
CA ILE A 111 -9.09 0.15 4.82
C ILE A 111 -7.60 -0.15 5.00
N LYS A 112 -7.27 -1.18 5.80
CA LYS A 112 -5.90 -1.67 5.96
C LYS A 112 -5.48 -2.57 4.79
N PRO A 113 -4.16 -2.77 4.54
CA PRO A 113 -3.69 -3.81 3.63
C PRO A 113 -4.42 -5.15 3.86
N HIS A 114 -4.76 -5.84 2.78
CA HIS A 114 -5.58 -7.08 2.74
C HIS A 114 -7.05 -6.90 3.13
N GLY A 115 -7.50 -5.68 3.48
CA GLY A 115 -8.89 -5.38 3.81
C GLY A 115 -9.78 -5.13 2.59
N THR A 116 -9.25 -5.14 1.37
CA THR A 116 -10.07 -5.07 0.15
C THR A 116 -9.55 -5.98 -0.95
N ASP A 117 -10.47 -6.60 -1.70
CA ASP A 117 -10.13 -7.47 -2.83
C ASP A 117 -9.60 -6.63 -4.02
N LEU A 118 -8.38 -6.91 -4.44
CA LEU A 118 -7.69 -6.26 -5.56
C LEU A 118 -7.40 -7.24 -6.71
N THR A 119 -8.04 -8.41 -6.70
CA THR A 119 -7.85 -9.46 -7.71
C THR A 119 -8.15 -8.90 -9.10
N GLY A 120 -7.27 -9.19 -10.08
CA GLY A 120 -7.43 -8.75 -11.46
C GLY A 120 -7.12 -7.27 -11.75
N MET A 121 -6.86 -6.44 -10.72
CA MET A 121 -6.69 -4.99 -10.87
C MET A 121 -5.62 -4.58 -11.91
N PHE A 122 -4.53 -5.34 -12.04
CA PHE A 122 -3.46 -5.03 -13.01
C PHE A 122 -3.93 -5.04 -14.47
N ALA A 123 -4.94 -5.85 -14.81
CA ALA A 123 -5.52 -5.90 -16.14
C ALA A 123 -6.37 -4.65 -16.43
N LEU A 124 -6.95 -4.05 -15.39
CA LEU A 124 -7.76 -2.84 -15.51
C LEU A 124 -6.89 -1.58 -15.62
N LEU A 125 -5.87 -1.45 -14.76
CA LEU A 125 -5.05 -0.24 -14.71
C LEU A 125 -4.25 -0.05 -16.01
N PRO A 126 -4.47 1.00 -16.81
CA PRO A 126 -3.69 1.25 -18.01
C PRO A 126 -2.24 1.64 -17.64
N ASN A 127 -1.30 1.43 -18.56
CA ASN A 127 0.05 1.98 -18.39
C ASN A 127 0.04 3.43 -18.84
N VAL A 128 0.42 4.37 -17.97
CA VAL A 128 0.22 5.81 -18.19
C VAL A 128 1.55 6.55 -18.06
N ALA A 129 1.74 7.61 -18.86
CA ALA A 129 2.79 8.60 -18.62
C ALA A 129 2.29 9.64 -17.60
N TRP A 130 2.91 9.66 -16.43
CA TRP A 130 2.62 10.60 -15.35
C TRP A 130 3.45 11.86 -15.53
N THR A 131 2.81 12.94 -15.96
CA THR A 131 3.48 14.18 -16.33
C THR A 131 3.12 15.36 -15.44
N ASP A 132 3.83 16.47 -15.59
CA ASP A 132 3.50 17.75 -14.94
C ASP A 132 2.18 18.36 -15.46
N GLU A 133 1.68 17.94 -16.62
CA GLU A 133 0.34 18.29 -17.15
C GLU A 133 -0.76 17.27 -16.75
N GLY A 134 -0.44 16.26 -15.93
CA GLY A 134 -1.34 15.18 -15.54
C GLY A 134 -1.07 13.86 -16.29
N PRO A 135 -1.99 12.87 -16.20
CA PRO A 135 -1.85 11.60 -16.90
C PRO A 135 -2.03 11.77 -18.41
N ILE A 136 -1.15 11.14 -19.18
CA ILE A 136 -1.19 11.15 -20.65
C ILE A 136 -1.09 9.70 -21.15
N ASP A 137 -1.95 9.35 -22.11
CA ASP A 137 -1.89 8.07 -22.81
C ASP A 137 -0.57 7.96 -23.59
N LEU A 138 0.06 6.79 -23.55
CA LEU A 138 1.34 6.57 -24.22
C LEU A 138 1.27 6.78 -25.74
N ALA A 139 0.11 6.54 -26.36
CA ALA A 139 -0.09 6.80 -27.79
C ALA A 139 -0.14 8.31 -28.12
N GLU A 140 -0.46 9.15 -27.14
CA GLU A 140 -0.58 10.61 -27.31
C GLU A 140 0.69 11.35 -26.88
N LEU A 141 1.54 10.70 -26.08
CA LEU A 141 2.69 11.33 -25.42
C LEU A 141 3.66 12.02 -26.40
N ALA A 142 4.01 11.36 -27.52
CA ALA A 142 5.01 11.88 -28.45
C ALA A 142 4.58 13.22 -29.07
N ASP A 143 3.32 13.34 -29.46
CA ASP A 143 2.77 14.57 -30.03
C ASP A 143 2.68 15.69 -28.98
N ARG A 144 2.31 15.35 -27.74
CA ARG A 144 2.28 16.29 -26.61
C ARG A 144 3.68 16.80 -26.25
N GLN A 145 4.69 15.94 -26.30
CA GLN A 145 6.08 16.31 -26.12
C GLN A 145 6.55 17.26 -27.23
N LEU A 146 6.30 16.92 -28.51
CA LEU A 146 6.63 17.79 -29.64
C LEU A 146 5.98 19.17 -29.49
N THR A 147 4.67 19.20 -29.20
CA THR A 147 3.92 20.44 -28.97
C THR A 147 4.54 21.30 -27.86
N SER A 148 5.00 20.69 -26.77
CA SER A 148 5.67 21.41 -25.68
C SER A 148 7.03 21.97 -26.12
N ARG A 149 7.82 21.20 -26.87
CA ARG A 149 9.13 21.63 -27.41
C ARG A 149 9.01 22.78 -28.39
N LEU A 150 8.00 22.76 -29.27
CA LEU A 150 7.71 23.85 -30.20
C LEU A 150 7.35 25.15 -29.47
N LYS A 151 6.83 25.06 -28.25
CA LYS A 151 6.57 26.21 -27.36
C LYS A 151 7.76 26.56 -26.45
N GLY A 152 8.92 25.94 -26.65
CA GLY A 152 10.12 26.18 -25.82
C GLY A 152 10.06 25.59 -24.40
N ARG A 153 9.13 24.65 -24.13
CA ARG A 153 8.98 23.98 -22.83
C ARG A 153 9.39 22.50 -22.92
N VAL A 154 9.67 21.88 -21.79
CA VAL A 154 9.80 20.42 -21.64
C VAL A 154 8.57 19.92 -20.91
N LEU A 155 7.88 18.92 -21.47
CA LEU A 155 6.88 18.14 -20.76
C LEU A 155 7.62 17.11 -19.90
N GLU A 156 7.57 17.26 -18.59
CA GLU A 156 8.27 16.37 -17.66
C GLU A 156 7.48 15.06 -17.55
N VAL A 157 8.13 13.93 -17.81
CA VAL A 157 7.55 12.60 -17.58
C VAL A 157 8.24 12.02 -16.34
N ALA A 158 7.58 12.14 -15.20
CA ALA A 158 8.14 11.74 -13.91
C ALA A 158 8.03 10.22 -13.67
N SER A 159 7.06 9.55 -14.29
CA SER A 159 6.87 8.10 -14.21
C SER A 159 6.15 7.56 -15.44
N VAL A 160 6.43 6.32 -15.81
CA VAL A 160 5.66 5.54 -16.79
C VAL A 160 5.31 4.20 -16.12
N ASP A 161 4.10 4.11 -15.60
CA ASP A 161 3.66 2.98 -14.77
C ASP A 161 2.14 2.90 -14.71
N LYS A 162 1.61 1.75 -14.29
CA LYS A 162 0.19 1.53 -13.97
C LYS A 162 -0.25 2.19 -12.67
N PHE A 163 0.71 2.46 -11.77
CA PHE A 163 0.44 3.09 -10.47
C PHE A 163 1.06 4.48 -10.41
N PRO A 164 0.28 5.52 -10.04
CA PRO A 164 0.85 6.81 -9.73
C PRO A 164 1.46 6.85 -8.32
N LYS A 165 2.17 7.94 -8.01
CA LYS A 165 2.62 8.25 -6.65
C LYS A 165 1.46 8.70 -5.77
N MET A 166 1.37 8.18 -4.55
CA MET A 166 0.27 8.38 -3.61
C MET A 166 -0.02 9.86 -3.34
N THR A 167 1.03 10.66 -3.17
CA THR A 167 0.90 12.06 -2.72
C THR A 167 0.32 13.01 -3.76
N ASN A 168 0.14 12.56 -5.01
CA ASN A 168 -0.64 13.31 -5.99
C ASN A 168 -2.16 13.19 -5.75
N TYR A 169 -2.58 12.26 -4.89
CA TYR A 169 -3.98 12.01 -4.56
C TYR A 169 -4.22 12.30 -3.07
N VAL A 170 -3.40 11.75 -2.17
CA VAL A 170 -3.58 11.94 -0.73
C VAL A 170 -2.26 11.99 0.02
N VAL A 171 -2.19 12.89 0.98
CA VAL A 171 -1.15 12.92 2.01
C VAL A 171 -1.85 12.70 3.35
N PRO A 172 -1.85 11.47 3.89
CA PRO A 172 -2.51 11.19 5.16
C PRO A 172 -1.86 12.00 6.29
N SER A 173 -2.64 12.38 7.31
CA SER A 173 -2.11 13.17 8.43
C SER A 173 -1.06 12.42 9.24
N GLY A 174 -0.09 13.16 9.78
CA GLY A 174 0.93 12.63 10.69
C GLY A 174 2.04 11.82 10.02
N VAL A 175 2.22 11.93 8.69
CA VAL A 175 3.28 11.21 7.97
C VAL A 175 4.34 12.16 7.41
N ARG A 176 5.53 11.62 7.17
CA ARG A 176 6.57 12.29 6.37
C ARG A 176 7.03 11.36 5.26
N ILE A 177 7.20 11.90 4.05
CA ILE A 177 7.69 11.16 2.89
C ILE A 177 8.73 12.03 2.20
N ALA A 178 10.00 11.63 2.29
CA ALA A 178 11.11 12.44 1.78
C ALA A 178 11.17 12.44 0.24
N HIS A 179 10.96 11.29 -0.39
CA HIS A 179 10.91 11.16 -1.84
C HIS A 179 9.63 10.46 -2.29
N THR A 180 8.62 11.25 -2.66
CA THR A 180 7.24 10.77 -2.86
C THR A 180 7.07 9.82 -4.05
N ALA A 181 8.00 9.81 -5.01
CA ALA A 181 7.99 8.86 -6.12
C ALA A 181 8.12 7.39 -5.68
N ARG A 182 8.55 7.12 -4.44
CA ARG A 182 8.73 5.76 -3.89
C ARG A 182 7.54 5.25 -3.09
N VAL A 183 6.44 5.99 -3.03
CA VAL A 183 5.21 5.56 -2.35
C VAL A 183 4.08 5.54 -3.36
N ARG A 184 3.63 4.34 -3.75
CA ARG A 184 2.55 4.16 -4.73
C ARG A 184 1.19 4.46 -4.12
N LEU A 185 0.26 4.97 -4.93
CA LEU A 185 -1.15 4.99 -4.56
C LEU A 185 -1.60 3.57 -4.21
N GLY A 186 -2.30 3.42 -3.08
CA GLY A 186 -2.62 2.14 -2.46
C GLY A 186 -1.67 1.72 -1.34
N ALA A 187 -0.59 2.46 -1.08
CA ALA A 187 0.21 2.30 0.13
C ALA A 187 -0.56 2.82 1.36
N TYR A 188 -0.41 2.15 2.51
CA TYR A 188 -1.00 2.52 3.79
C TYR A 188 0.08 3.04 4.76
N LEU A 189 0.02 4.31 5.14
CA LEU A 189 1.02 4.92 6.03
C LEU A 189 0.36 5.37 7.33
N GLY A 190 0.51 4.56 8.38
CA GLY A 190 0.08 4.88 9.74
C GLY A 190 0.65 6.20 10.26
N SER A 191 -0.06 6.80 11.23
CA SER A 191 0.38 8.06 11.83
C SER A 191 1.73 7.86 12.54
N GLY A 192 2.64 8.83 12.37
CA GLY A 192 4.00 8.77 12.89
C GLY A 192 4.99 8.03 11.99
N THR A 193 4.56 7.49 10.85
CA THR A 193 5.47 6.89 9.87
C THR A 193 6.30 7.97 9.16
N THR A 194 7.61 7.75 9.10
CA THR A 194 8.53 8.52 8.25
C THR A 194 9.11 7.61 7.19
N VAL A 195 8.86 7.93 5.93
CA VAL A 195 9.52 7.27 4.79
C VAL A 195 10.66 8.15 4.32
N MET A 196 11.90 7.69 4.51
CA MET A 196 13.10 8.38 4.06
C MET A 196 13.34 8.16 2.55
N HIS A 197 14.36 8.81 1.99
CA HIS A 197 14.64 8.79 0.55
C HIS A 197 14.83 7.37 -0.01
N GLU A 198 15.43 6.47 0.78
CA GLU A 198 15.63 5.07 0.38
C GLU A 198 14.39 4.19 0.63
N GLY A 199 13.46 4.70 1.44
CA GLY A 199 12.19 4.04 1.74
C GLY A 199 11.32 3.89 0.49
N PHE A 200 10.73 2.71 0.34
CA PHE A 200 9.76 2.42 -0.71
C PHE A 200 8.58 1.65 -0.12
N ILE A 201 7.36 2.01 -0.51
CA ILE A 201 6.15 1.29 -0.11
C ILE A 201 5.27 1.06 -1.35
N ASN A 202 4.98 -0.20 -1.61
CA ASN A 202 4.12 -0.61 -2.71
C ASN A 202 2.62 -0.49 -2.35
N PHE A 203 1.74 -0.75 -3.31
CA PHE A 203 0.30 -0.84 -3.04
C PHE A 203 -0.04 -2.06 -2.16
N ASN A 204 -1.17 -1.99 -1.46
CA ASN A 204 -1.64 -3.03 -0.54
C ASN A 204 -0.56 -3.45 0.48
N ALA A 205 0.26 -2.50 0.90
CA ALA A 205 1.38 -2.68 1.79
C ALA A 205 1.54 -1.41 2.63
N GLY A 206 2.26 -1.50 3.74
CA GLY A 206 2.38 -0.33 4.58
C GLY A 206 2.81 -0.57 6.00
N THR A 207 2.50 0.43 6.82
CA THR A 207 2.91 0.55 8.22
C THR A 207 1.69 0.86 9.08
N ASP A 208 1.58 0.23 10.26
CA ASP A 208 0.59 0.63 11.26
C ASP A 208 0.93 1.97 11.92
N GLY A 209 2.23 2.29 11.99
CA GLY A 209 2.78 3.53 12.54
C GLY A 209 2.77 3.59 14.08
N PRO A 210 3.67 4.37 14.71
CA PRO A 210 4.84 5.05 14.13
C PRO A 210 5.91 4.06 13.64
N GLY A 211 6.89 4.55 12.87
CA GLY A 211 8.08 3.79 12.45
C GLY A 211 8.94 4.55 11.43
N MET A 212 10.21 4.15 11.31
CA MET A 212 11.18 4.68 10.35
C MET A 212 11.36 3.72 9.17
N ILE A 213 11.02 4.16 7.96
CA ILE A 213 11.11 3.35 6.74
C ILE A 213 12.16 3.91 5.80
N GLU A 214 13.30 3.23 5.75
CA GLU A 214 14.44 3.53 4.87
C GLU A 214 14.75 2.35 3.93
N GLY A 215 13.98 1.26 4.04
CA GLY A 215 14.04 0.10 3.16
C GLY A 215 12.80 -0.08 2.28
N ARG A 216 12.73 -1.21 1.58
CA ARG A 216 11.66 -1.53 0.62
C ARG A 216 10.61 -2.43 1.25
N ILE A 217 9.37 -1.94 1.30
CA ILE A 217 8.16 -2.69 1.67
C ILE A 217 7.47 -3.16 0.38
N SER A 218 7.59 -4.45 0.09
CA SER A 218 6.95 -5.10 -1.08
C SER A 218 5.41 -5.14 -0.96
N ALA A 219 4.72 -5.36 -2.08
CA ALA A 219 3.26 -5.46 -2.10
C ALA A 219 2.77 -6.59 -1.18
N GLY A 220 1.72 -6.33 -0.42
CA GLY A 220 1.19 -7.24 0.60
C GLY A 220 1.91 -7.18 1.95
N VAL A 221 3.10 -6.57 2.05
CA VAL A 221 3.85 -6.55 3.31
C VAL A 221 3.29 -5.51 4.27
N THR A 222 3.03 -5.93 5.50
CA THR A 222 2.67 -5.07 6.62
C THR A 222 3.81 -4.96 7.62
N VAL A 223 3.96 -3.78 8.20
CA VAL A 223 4.96 -3.48 9.24
C VAL A 223 4.23 -2.93 10.46
N GLY A 224 4.41 -3.62 11.59
CA GLY A 224 3.80 -3.28 12.86
C GLY A 224 4.34 -1.99 13.47
N LYS A 225 3.69 -1.58 14.56
CA LYS A 225 4.00 -0.36 15.30
C LYS A 225 5.42 -0.38 15.87
N GLY A 226 6.12 0.74 15.76
CA GLY A 226 7.45 0.94 16.36
C GLY A 226 8.57 0.17 15.66
N SER A 227 8.30 -0.42 14.50
CA SER A 227 9.29 -1.18 13.74
C SER A 227 10.05 -0.28 12.74
N ASP A 228 11.37 -0.43 12.73
CA ASP A 228 12.27 0.37 11.91
C ASP A 228 12.93 -0.50 10.83
N LEU A 229 12.87 -0.02 9.58
CA LEU A 229 13.47 -0.64 8.41
C LEU A 229 14.63 0.21 7.94
N GLY A 230 15.85 -0.22 8.25
CA GLY A 230 17.09 0.50 7.94
C GLY A 230 17.37 0.65 6.46
N GLY A 231 18.26 1.60 6.14
CA GLY A 231 18.57 2.03 4.78
C GLY A 231 18.84 0.89 3.80
N GLY A 232 18.05 0.80 2.73
CA GLY A 232 18.25 -0.18 1.66
C GLY A 232 17.84 -1.61 2.00
N CYS A 233 17.29 -1.88 3.20
CA CYS A 233 16.80 -3.21 3.55
C CYS A 233 15.65 -3.65 2.62
N SER A 234 15.36 -4.96 2.60
CA SER A 234 14.36 -5.55 1.70
C SER A 234 13.38 -6.42 2.46
N THR A 235 12.08 -6.21 2.25
CA THR A 235 11.09 -7.26 2.50
C THR A 235 10.75 -7.96 1.19
N MET A 236 10.79 -9.28 1.19
CA MET A 236 10.59 -10.07 -0.01
C MET A 236 9.11 -10.03 -0.44
N GLY A 237 8.85 -9.73 -1.71
CA GLY A 237 7.52 -9.90 -2.29
C GLY A 237 7.26 -11.36 -2.66
N THR A 238 6.00 -11.73 -2.87
CA THR A 238 5.58 -13.08 -3.27
C THR A 238 6.35 -13.61 -4.50
N LEU A 239 6.72 -12.72 -5.43
CA LEU A 239 7.45 -13.06 -6.66
C LEU A 239 8.97 -13.18 -6.50
N SER A 240 9.52 -12.85 -5.34
CA SER A 240 10.98 -12.77 -5.12
C SER A 240 11.60 -14.05 -4.54
N GLY A 241 10.89 -15.18 -4.62
CA GLY A 241 11.44 -16.52 -4.28
C GLY A 241 10.97 -17.14 -2.95
N GLY A 242 9.94 -16.58 -2.29
CA GLY A 242 9.43 -17.06 -1.00
C GLY A 242 8.24 -18.02 -1.04
N GLY A 243 7.72 -18.32 -2.23
CA GLY A 243 6.43 -18.99 -2.35
C GLY A 243 5.26 -18.05 -2.03
N ASN A 244 4.11 -18.63 -1.65
CA ASN A 244 2.84 -17.90 -1.47
C ASN A 244 2.67 -17.22 -0.09
N ILE A 245 3.69 -17.23 0.77
CA ILE A 245 3.60 -16.66 2.11
C ILE A 245 3.74 -15.14 2.04
N ILE A 246 2.78 -14.43 2.62
CA ILE A 246 2.82 -12.97 2.76
C ILE A 246 3.77 -12.63 3.90
N ILE A 247 4.82 -11.86 3.59
CA ILE A 247 5.78 -11.40 4.60
C ILE A 247 5.12 -10.31 5.45
N SER A 248 5.29 -10.40 6.77
CA SER A 248 4.94 -9.34 7.73
C SER A 248 6.11 -9.09 8.67
N VAL A 249 6.19 -7.88 9.20
CA VAL A 249 7.09 -7.51 10.29
C VAL A 249 6.21 -7.12 11.47
N GLY A 250 6.37 -7.78 12.62
CA GLY A 250 5.61 -7.45 13.83
C GLY A 250 5.97 -6.09 14.43
N GLU A 251 5.61 -5.88 15.70
CA GLU A 251 5.86 -4.64 16.43
C GLU A 251 7.27 -4.56 17.00
N SER A 252 7.81 -3.34 17.10
CA SER A 252 9.12 -3.06 17.71
C SER A 252 10.31 -3.86 17.13
N CYS A 253 10.25 -4.18 15.84
CA CYS A 253 11.32 -4.88 15.13
C CYS A 253 12.36 -3.91 14.57
N LEU A 254 13.56 -4.42 14.29
CA LEU A 254 14.63 -3.68 13.62
C LEU A 254 15.20 -4.50 12.46
N LEU A 255 15.02 -4.03 11.23
CA LEU A 255 15.74 -4.55 10.07
C LEU A 255 16.96 -3.67 9.83
N GLY A 256 18.16 -4.22 9.98
CA GLY A 256 19.39 -3.48 9.74
C GLY A 256 19.52 -2.99 8.29
N ALA A 257 20.36 -1.98 8.09
CA ALA A 257 20.64 -1.46 6.75
C ALA A 257 21.11 -2.57 5.80
N ASN A 258 20.61 -2.56 4.57
CA ASN A 258 20.86 -3.59 3.54
C ASN A 258 20.55 -5.03 3.97
N ALA A 259 19.82 -5.25 5.07
CA ALA A 259 19.31 -6.57 5.41
C ALA A 259 18.22 -7.02 4.42
N GLY A 260 17.93 -8.31 4.39
CA GLY A 260 16.84 -8.86 3.62
C GLY A 260 16.02 -9.85 4.43
N LEU A 261 14.71 -9.75 4.32
CA LEU A 261 13.77 -10.57 5.05
C LEU A 261 12.84 -11.32 4.10
N GLY A 262 12.91 -12.64 4.16
CA GLY A 262 12.10 -13.56 3.36
C GLY A 262 11.23 -14.52 4.18
N ILE A 263 11.01 -14.21 5.45
CA ILE A 263 10.05 -14.88 6.34
C ILE A 263 9.27 -13.82 7.15
N PRO A 264 8.02 -14.09 7.55
CA PRO A 264 7.35 -13.28 8.57
C PRO A 264 8.14 -13.22 9.88
N LEU A 265 8.17 -12.05 10.52
CA LEU A 265 8.66 -11.88 11.88
C LEU A 265 7.49 -11.63 12.84
N GLY A 266 7.58 -12.17 14.05
CA GLY A 266 6.78 -11.71 15.18
C GLY A 266 7.29 -10.36 15.68
N ASP A 267 7.09 -10.10 16.96
CA ASP A 267 7.45 -8.82 17.57
C ASP A 267 8.90 -8.83 18.10
N ARG A 268 9.49 -7.64 18.23
CA ARG A 268 10.79 -7.41 18.89
C ARG A 268 11.95 -8.20 18.26
N CYS A 269 11.82 -8.53 16.98
CA CYS A 269 12.86 -9.22 16.22
C CYS A 269 13.86 -8.24 15.61
N THR A 270 15.13 -8.62 15.59
CA THR A 270 16.21 -7.85 14.97
C THR A 270 16.91 -8.67 13.89
N VAL A 271 17.15 -8.06 12.73
CA VAL A 271 17.99 -8.64 11.66
C VAL A 271 19.21 -7.75 11.50
N GLU A 272 20.40 -8.32 11.64
CA GLU A 272 21.66 -7.62 11.45
C GLU A 272 21.75 -6.95 10.06
N ALA A 273 22.44 -5.80 10.01
CA ALA A 273 22.75 -5.13 8.75
C ALA A 273 23.47 -6.06 7.76
N GLY A 274 23.05 -6.04 6.50
CA GLY A 274 23.62 -6.87 5.43
C GLY A 274 23.26 -8.35 5.49
N LEU A 275 22.54 -8.83 6.50
CA LEU A 275 22.08 -10.21 6.57
C LEU A 275 20.79 -10.39 5.75
N PHE A 276 20.80 -11.34 4.82
CA PHE A 276 19.60 -11.76 4.10
C PHE A 276 19.12 -13.11 4.65
N VAL A 277 17.94 -13.12 5.29
CA VAL A 277 17.29 -14.32 5.82
C VAL A 277 16.19 -14.76 4.87
N THR A 278 16.44 -15.82 4.10
CA THR A 278 15.43 -16.46 3.24
C THR A 278 14.76 -17.61 3.98
N ALA A 279 13.57 -18.05 3.53
CA ALA A 279 12.88 -19.19 4.11
C ALA A 279 13.71 -20.51 4.14
N GLY A 280 14.69 -20.64 3.25
CA GLY A 280 15.59 -21.80 3.17
C GLY A 280 16.93 -21.60 3.88
N THR A 281 17.24 -20.40 4.39
CA THR A 281 18.48 -20.13 5.11
C THR A 281 18.58 -21.07 6.30
N LYS A 282 19.68 -21.83 6.40
CA LYS A 282 19.99 -22.63 7.59
C LYS A 282 20.50 -21.72 8.69
N VAL A 283 19.88 -21.81 9.84
CA VAL A 283 20.09 -20.93 11.00
C VAL A 283 20.43 -21.82 12.19
N THR A 284 21.57 -21.58 12.81
CA THR A 284 21.92 -22.18 14.10
C THR A 284 21.27 -21.37 15.20
N VAL A 285 20.32 -21.97 15.90
CA VAL A 285 19.60 -21.33 16.99
C VAL A 285 20.40 -21.48 18.28
N LEU A 286 20.61 -20.36 18.96
CA LEU A 286 21.35 -20.26 20.20
C LEU A 286 20.40 -19.93 21.35
N ASP A 287 20.59 -20.57 22.50
CA ASP A 287 19.87 -20.26 23.74
C ASP A 287 20.39 -18.97 24.40
N ASP A 288 19.84 -18.64 25.57
CA ASP A 288 20.24 -17.50 26.39
C ASP A 288 21.70 -17.55 26.88
N ALA A 289 22.28 -18.76 26.99
CA ALA A 289 23.71 -18.99 27.26
C ALA A 289 24.59 -18.87 26.00
N ARG A 290 23.98 -18.66 24.83
CA ARG A 290 24.61 -18.61 23.49
C ARG A 290 25.18 -19.95 23.03
N GLU A 291 24.68 -21.04 23.59
CA GLU A 291 25.05 -22.39 23.19
C GLU A 291 24.13 -22.86 22.05
N ALA A 292 24.70 -23.62 21.11
CA ALA A 292 23.95 -24.10 19.97
C ALA A 292 22.96 -25.20 20.38
N VAL A 293 21.68 -24.97 20.10
CA VAL A 293 20.61 -25.93 20.39
C VAL A 293 20.33 -26.78 19.16
N GLU A 294 19.96 -26.15 18.05
CA GLU A 294 19.62 -26.84 16.80
C GLU A 294 19.99 -25.98 15.57
N THR A 295 20.21 -26.61 14.42
CA THR A 295 20.28 -25.92 13.12
C THR A 295 19.09 -26.30 12.24
N LEU A 296 18.23 -25.32 11.94
CA LEU A 296 16.99 -25.49 11.19
C LEU A 296 16.86 -24.48 10.05
N ALA A 297 15.86 -24.64 9.18
CA ALA A 297 15.58 -23.65 8.15
C ALA A 297 14.78 -22.47 8.74
N ALA A 298 15.11 -21.23 8.36
CA ALA A 298 14.52 -20.03 8.94
C ALA A 298 12.98 -19.97 8.87
N ARG A 299 12.35 -20.68 7.92
CA ARG A 299 10.88 -20.82 7.86
C ARG A 299 10.25 -21.35 9.15
N HIS A 300 10.96 -22.17 9.93
CA HIS A 300 10.45 -22.70 11.20
C HIS A 300 10.49 -21.66 12.33
N LEU A 301 11.17 -20.53 12.12
CA LEU A 301 11.19 -19.37 13.02
C LEU A 301 10.18 -18.28 12.60
N SER A 302 9.40 -18.55 11.55
CA SER A 302 8.44 -17.58 10.99
C SER A 302 7.39 -17.17 12.03
N GLY A 303 7.23 -15.88 12.25
CA GLY A 303 6.23 -15.32 13.18
C GLY A 303 6.60 -15.41 14.66
N GLN A 304 7.73 -16.02 15.01
CA GLN A 304 8.24 -15.99 16.39
C GLN A 304 8.76 -14.60 16.75
N SER A 305 8.66 -14.27 18.04
CA SER A 305 9.07 -12.98 18.62
C SER A 305 10.41 -13.07 19.33
N ASP A 306 11.01 -11.92 19.65
CA ASP A 306 12.21 -11.81 20.49
C ASP A 306 13.45 -12.51 19.90
N LEU A 307 13.55 -12.56 18.58
CA LEU A 307 14.65 -13.20 17.85
C LEU A 307 15.69 -12.19 17.36
N LEU A 308 16.97 -12.50 17.51
CA LEU A 308 18.09 -11.77 16.91
C LEU A 308 18.79 -12.61 15.85
N PHE A 309 18.59 -12.27 14.57
CA PHE A 309 19.30 -12.87 13.45
C PHE A 309 20.61 -12.13 13.19
N ARG A 310 21.72 -12.87 13.16
CA ARG A 310 23.06 -12.35 12.86
C ARG A 310 23.88 -13.33 12.02
N ARG A 311 24.97 -12.84 11.43
CA ARG A 311 26.01 -13.66 10.82
C ARG A 311 27.25 -13.61 11.71
N ASN A 312 27.72 -14.78 12.13
CA ASN A 312 28.99 -14.89 12.80
C ASN A 312 30.12 -14.45 11.86
N SER A 313 30.88 -13.44 12.27
CA SER A 313 31.92 -12.84 11.42
C SER A 313 33.18 -13.69 11.29
N GLN A 314 33.36 -14.72 12.12
CA GLN A 314 34.50 -15.63 12.06
C GLN A 314 34.20 -16.88 11.23
N SER A 315 33.05 -17.53 11.49
CA SER A 315 32.66 -18.77 10.81
C SER A 315 31.81 -18.55 9.56
N GLY A 316 31.14 -17.39 9.45
CA GLY A 316 30.14 -17.12 8.42
C GLY A 316 28.78 -17.77 8.68
N SER A 317 28.58 -18.50 9.80
CA SER A 317 27.29 -19.11 10.12
C SER A 317 26.21 -18.06 10.37
N VAL A 318 25.00 -18.33 9.88
CA VAL A 318 23.82 -17.54 10.25
C VAL A 318 23.29 -18.10 11.56
N GLU A 319 23.14 -17.23 12.55
CA GLU A 319 22.75 -17.55 13.90
C GLU A 319 21.45 -16.81 14.25
N CYS A 320 20.62 -17.43 15.07
CA CYS A 320 19.48 -16.79 15.72
C CYS A 320 19.66 -16.89 17.23
N LEU A 321 19.81 -15.75 17.90
CA LEU A 321 19.88 -15.68 19.36
C LEU A 321 18.46 -15.50 19.88
N THR A 322 18.13 -16.27 20.91
CA THR A 322 16.87 -16.17 21.63
C THR A 322 17.13 -15.69 23.07
N ASN A 323 16.08 -15.26 23.76
CA ASN A 323 16.11 -14.99 25.20
C ASN A 323 15.58 -16.17 26.03
N GLN A 324 15.46 -17.35 25.40
CA GLN A 324 14.85 -18.55 25.97
C GLN A 324 15.92 -19.58 26.32
N THR A 325 15.63 -20.38 27.33
CA THR A 325 16.44 -21.57 27.64
C THR A 325 16.27 -22.63 26.56
N ALA A 326 17.21 -23.57 26.44
CA ALA A 326 17.13 -24.67 25.46
C ALA A 326 15.84 -25.52 25.59
N ILE A 327 15.27 -25.63 26.80
CA ILE A 327 14.03 -26.40 27.04
C ILE A 327 12.83 -25.65 26.45
N GLU A 328 12.65 -24.38 26.82
CA GLU A 328 11.57 -23.52 26.32
C GLU A 328 11.63 -23.40 24.79
N LEU A 329 12.85 -23.29 24.25
CA LEU A 329 13.08 -23.21 22.81
C LEU A 329 12.63 -24.49 22.10
N ASN A 330 12.99 -25.67 22.61
CA ASN A 330 12.59 -26.94 22.01
C ASN A 330 11.07 -27.15 22.02
N GLU A 331 10.38 -26.75 23.09
CA GLU A 331 8.90 -26.75 23.11
C GLU A 331 8.37 -25.81 22.02
N SER A 332 8.82 -24.56 21.96
CA SER A 332 8.34 -23.58 20.98
C SER A 332 8.59 -23.95 19.51
N LEU A 333 9.69 -24.65 19.23
CA LEU A 333 10.07 -25.09 17.88
C LEU A 333 9.30 -26.32 17.42
N HIS A 334 8.77 -27.11 18.35
CA HIS A 334 8.15 -28.41 18.06
C HIS A 334 6.66 -28.50 18.43
N ASP A 335 6.10 -27.52 19.15
CA ASP A 335 4.67 -27.41 19.48
C ASP A 335 3.76 -27.24 18.25
N ASN A 336 4.33 -26.93 17.08
CA ASN A 336 3.61 -26.75 15.80
C ASN A 336 3.80 -27.89 14.79
N ASN A 337 4.30 -29.06 15.22
CA ASN A 337 4.36 -30.27 14.38
C ASN A 337 3.14 -31.18 14.55
#